data_AF-A0A7K9YQX4-F1
#
_entry.id   AF-A0A7K9YQX4-F1
#
_cell.length_a   1.000
_cell.length_b   1.000
_cell.length_c   1.000
_cell.angle_alpha   90.00
_cell.angle_beta   90.00
_cell.angle_gamma   90.00
#
_symmetry.space_group_name_H-M   'P 1'
#
loop_
_entity.id
_entity.type
_entity.pdbx_description
1 polymer ?
#
loop_
_entity_poly.entity_id
_entity_poly.type
_entity_poly.pdbx_seq_one_letter_code
_entity_poly.pdbx_strand_id
1 'polypeptide(L)'
;DEATDPGVLEEKWECIQQFCAQLNADAEGPRLAARLLAHKIQSPQEVEALHALTVLETCVNNCGEKFHSEIAKFRFLNELIKVLFPEYYGTWSSEKVKSRVTEIIFSWTVWFPQEVKIRDAYQLLKKQGIVKEDPKVPEDKILPPPSPRLQNSIFDTDEEKSKLLAKLLKSTHAEDLQAANRLIKSVIKEEQEKSAKVSRRVNTISEVSENVKRMDELLEDYKRRELPQSDRETLQSLFQRCEKLRTLLFRLASETVDDDEALAELLQANDRLVQALGRYRKTVGSP
;
A
#
# COMPACT_ATOMS: atom_id res chain seq x y z
N ASP A 1 -5.72 -11.80 -25.30
CA ASP A 1 -5.46 -12.05 -26.72
C ASP A 1 -4.24 -11.33 -27.23
N GLU A 2 -4.19 -9.99 -27.18
CA GLU A 2 -3.01 -9.25 -27.67
C GLU A 2 -1.68 -9.65 -26.99
N ALA A 3 -1.72 -9.87 -25.67
CA ALA A 3 -0.57 -10.28 -24.87
C ALA A 3 -0.14 -11.75 -25.07
N THR A 4 -0.96 -12.57 -25.74
CA THR A 4 -0.74 -14.02 -25.92
C THR A 4 -0.94 -14.43 -27.38
N ASP A 5 -0.61 -13.53 -28.31
CA ASP A 5 -0.82 -13.73 -29.74
C ASP A 5 0.20 -14.74 -30.29
N PRO A 6 -0.23 -15.93 -30.78
CA PRO A 6 0.68 -16.95 -31.29
C PRO A 6 1.42 -16.52 -32.57
N GLY A 7 0.91 -15.51 -33.28
CA GLY A 7 1.54 -14.97 -34.49
C GLY A 7 2.76 -14.08 -34.21
N VAL A 8 2.97 -13.69 -32.95
CA VAL A 8 4.09 -12.86 -32.52
C VAL A 8 5.05 -13.71 -31.68
N LEU A 9 6.33 -13.72 -32.03
CA LEU A 9 7.32 -14.49 -31.27
C LEU A 9 7.76 -13.77 -30.00
N GLU A 10 7.83 -12.44 -30.06
CA GLU A 10 8.26 -11.59 -28.95
C GLU A 10 7.11 -11.24 -28.00
N GLU A 11 7.44 -11.11 -26.72
CA GLU A 11 6.49 -10.74 -25.67
C GLU A 11 6.13 -9.26 -25.77
N LYS A 12 4.84 -8.95 -25.92
CA LYS A 12 4.34 -7.57 -25.93
C LYS A 12 4.21 -7.05 -24.51
N TRP A 13 5.33 -6.63 -23.91
CA TRP A 13 5.39 -6.17 -22.51
C TRP A 13 4.37 -5.09 -22.16
N GLU A 14 4.07 -4.17 -23.08
CA GLU A 14 3.04 -3.14 -22.87
C GLU A 14 1.66 -3.77 -22.65
N CYS A 15 1.27 -4.76 -23.45
CA CYS A 15 0.00 -5.48 -23.31
C CYS A 15 -0.03 -6.29 -22.00
N ILE A 16 1.11 -6.87 -21.59
CA ILE A 16 1.22 -7.60 -20.32
C ILE A 16 1.00 -6.66 -19.12
N GLN A 17 1.63 -5.48 -19.14
CA GLN A 17 1.47 -4.47 -18.09
C GLN A 17 0.04 -3.93 -18.04
N GLN A 18 -0.58 -3.69 -19.19
CA GLN A 18 -1.99 -3.29 -19.27
C GLN A 18 -2.93 -4.35 -18.71
N PHE A 19 -2.68 -5.64 -19.00
CA PHE A 19 -3.45 -6.74 -18.42
C PHE A 19 -3.36 -6.75 -16.89
N CYS A 20 -2.16 -6.58 -16.33
CA CYS A 20 -1.95 -6.47 -14.88
C CYS A 20 -2.70 -5.26 -14.27
N ALA A 21 -2.65 -4.11 -14.95
CA ALA A 21 -3.34 -2.91 -14.51
C ALA A 21 -4.87 -3.10 -14.50
N GLN A 22 -5.44 -3.70 -15.53
CA GLN A 22 -6.88 -3.99 -15.62
C GLN A 22 -7.33 -5.00 -14.56
N LEU A 23 -6.53 -6.04 -14.34
CA LEU A 23 -6.77 -7.03 -13.29
C LEU A 23 -6.92 -6.37 -11.92
N ASN A 24 -6.08 -5.38 -11.60
CA ASN A 24 -6.10 -4.68 -10.32
C ASN A 24 -7.20 -3.61 -10.21
N ALA A 25 -7.64 -3.06 -11.35
CA ALA A 25 -8.65 -2.01 -11.39
C ALA A 25 -10.08 -2.54 -11.12
N ASP A 26 -10.36 -3.79 -11.49
CA ASP A 26 -11.67 -4.42 -11.33
C ASP A 26 -11.71 -5.33 -10.08
N ALA A 27 -12.81 -5.27 -9.33
CA ALA A 27 -13.06 -6.16 -8.19
C ALA A 27 -13.14 -7.64 -8.59
N GLU A 28 -13.74 -7.97 -9.74
CA GLU A 28 -13.79 -9.34 -10.27
C GLU A 28 -12.58 -9.67 -11.16
N GLY A 29 -11.70 -8.69 -11.39
CA GLY A 29 -10.51 -8.80 -12.23
C GLY A 29 -9.64 -10.02 -11.92
N PRO A 30 -9.21 -10.26 -10.66
CA PRO A 30 -8.38 -11.40 -10.31
C PRO A 30 -8.98 -12.76 -10.69
N ARG A 31 -10.28 -12.93 -10.45
CA ARG A 31 -11.01 -14.17 -10.73
C ARG A 31 -11.17 -14.41 -12.23
N LEU A 32 -11.50 -13.37 -12.99
CA LEU A 32 -11.63 -13.44 -14.44
C LEU A 32 -10.27 -13.68 -15.10
N ALA A 33 -9.24 -12.98 -14.66
CA ALA A 33 -7.88 -13.13 -15.15
C ALA A 33 -7.36 -14.56 -14.93
N ALA A 34 -7.52 -15.13 -13.73
CA ALA A 34 -7.15 -16.51 -13.45
C ALA A 34 -7.85 -17.50 -14.40
N ARG A 35 -9.15 -17.29 -14.68
CA ARG A 35 -9.90 -18.14 -15.62
C ARG A 35 -9.38 -18.03 -17.06
N LEU A 36 -9.11 -16.80 -17.53
CA LEU A 36 -8.63 -16.55 -18.88
C LEU A 36 -7.21 -17.11 -19.08
N LEU A 37 -6.33 -16.88 -18.10
CA LEU A 37 -4.97 -17.42 -18.12
C LEU A 37 -4.96 -18.94 -18.15
N ALA A 38 -5.77 -19.60 -17.31
CA ALA A 38 -5.87 -21.05 -17.31
C ALA A 38 -6.25 -21.60 -18.70
N HIS A 39 -7.23 -20.98 -19.37
CA HIS A 39 -7.63 -21.38 -20.72
C HIS A 39 -6.50 -21.17 -21.75
N LYS A 40 -5.76 -20.05 -21.67
CA LYS A 40 -4.67 -19.74 -22.60
C LYS A 40 -3.43 -20.63 -22.39
N ILE A 41 -3.13 -20.99 -21.15
CA ILE A 41 -2.03 -21.91 -20.80
C ILE A 41 -2.29 -23.32 -21.35
N GLN A 42 -3.57 -23.71 -21.48
CA GLN A 42 -3.99 -24.99 -22.07
C GLN A 42 -3.98 -25.00 -23.60
N SER A 43 -3.53 -23.91 -24.24
CA SER A 43 -3.49 -23.84 -25.70
C SER A 43 -2.58 -24.93 -26.28
N PRO A 44 -2.99 -25.61 -27.37
CA PRO A 44 -2.11 -26.51 -28.10
C PRO A 44 -1.00 -25.76 -28.84
N GLN A 45 -1.10 -24.43 -28.98
CA GLN A 45 -0.07 -23.60 -29.57
C GLN A 45 0.99 -23.26 -28.52
N GLU A 46 2.21 -23.78 -28.70
CA GLU A 46 3.30 -23.59 -27.75
C GLU A 46 3.53 -22.09 -27.41
N VAL A 47 3.56 -21.23 -28.43
CA VAL A 47 3.84 -19.79 -28.25
C VAL A 47 2.77 -19.12 -27.39
N GLU A 48 1.49 -19.38 -27.66
CA GLU A 48 0.37 -18.81 -26.88
C GLU A 48 0.41 -19.28 -25.42
N ALA A 49 0.68 -20.57 -25.18
CA ALA A 49 0.79 -21.12 -23.84
C ALA A 49 1.99 -20.52 -23.08
N LEU A 50 3.15 -20.37 -23.72
CA LEU A 50 4.33 -19.77 -23.11
C LEU A 50 4.11 -18.29 -22.77
N HIS A 51 3.52 -17.51 -23.68
CA HIS A 51 3.17 -16.11 -23.39
C HIS A 51 2.17 -16.01 -22.24
N ALA A 52 1.17 -16.89 -22.18
CA ALA A 52 0.22 -16.92 -21.09
C ALA A 52 0.88 -17.22 -19.74
N LEU A 53 1.90 -18.10 -19.71
CA LEU A 53 2.71 -18.35 -18.53
C LEU A 53 3.55 -17.13 -18.12
N THR A 54 4.12 -16.39 -19.09
CA THR A 54 4.81 -15.12 -18.82
C THR A 54 3.87 -14.06 -18.23
N VAL A 55 2.65 -13.94 -18.76
CA VAL A 55 1.62 -13.04 -18.21
C VAL A 55 1.27 -13.45 -16.78
N LEU A 56 1.07 -14.76 -16.54
CA LEU A 56 0.77 -15.29 -15.22
C LEU A 56 1.87 -14.91 -14.21
N GLU A 57 3.14 -15.17 -14.51
CA GLU A 57 4.27 -14.80 -13.65
C GLU A 57 4.29 -13.29 -13.37
N THR A 58 4.08 -12.47 -14.39
CA THR A 58 4.03 -11.02 -14.25
C THR A 58 2.88 -10.58 -13.35
N CYS A 59 1.71 -11.23 -13.44
CA CYS A 59 0.57 -10.94 -12.57
C CYS A 59 0.85 -11.36 -11.12
N VAL A 60 1.49 -12.51 -10.89
CA VAL A 60 1.89 -12.94 -9.54
C VAL A 60 2.84 -11.93 -8.90
N ASN A 61 3.74 -11.34 -9.70
CA ASN A 61 4.70 -10.36 -9.21
C ASN A 61 4.09 -9.00 -8.87
N ASN A 62 3.06 -8.57 -9.60
CA ASN A 62 2.59 -7.18 -9.58
C ASN A 62 1.17 -6.97 -9.02
N CYS A 63 0.35 -8.02 -8.88
CA CYS A 63 -1.08 -7.89 -8.56
C CYS A 63 -1.45 -8.23 -7.11
N GLY A 64 -0.49 -8.65 -6.30
CA GLY A 64 -0.65 -8.83 -4.85
C GLY A 64 -1.67 -9.90 -4.42
N GLU A 65 -2.09 -9.80 -3.15
CA GLU A 65 -2.78 -10.88 -2.41
C GLU A 65 -4.14 -11.30 -3.03
N LYS A 66 -4.87 -10.35 -3.62
CA LYS A 66 -6.16 -10.65 -4.28
C LYS A 66 -5.99 -11.66 -5.41
N PHE A 67 -4.92 -11.53 -6.20
CA PHE A 67 -4.61 -12.48 -7.26
C PHE A 67 -3.99 -13.76 -6.73
N HIS A 68 -3.10 -13.66 -5.73
CA HIS A 68 -2.51 -14.83 -5.06
C HIS A 68 -3.57 -15.77 -4.50
N SER A 69 -4.62 -15.21 -3.90
CA SER A 69 -5.77 -15.96 -3.37
C SER A 69 -6.55 -16.73 -4.44
N GLU A 70 -6.59 -16.25 -5.69
CA GLU A 70 -7.27 -16.95 -6.79
C GLU A 70 -6.42 -18.10 -7.34
N ILE A 71 -5.12 -17.88 -7.55
CA ILE A 71 -4.22 -18.91 -8.09
C ILE A 71 -3.94 -20.03 -7.10
N ALA A 72 -4.03 -19.76 -5.78
CA ALA A 72 -3.85 -20.76 -4.73
C ALA A 72 -5.05 -21.72 -4.58
N LYS A 73 -6.18 -21.47 -5.26
CA LYS A 73 -7.35 -22.35 -5.23
C LYS A 73 -7.11 -23.59 -6.09
N PHE A 74 -7.56 -24.75 -5.62
CA PHE A 74 -7.55 -26.00 -6.41
C PHE A 74 -8.20 -25.85 -7.78
N ARG A 75 -9.22 -24.99 -7.91
CA ARG A 75 -9.84 -24.70 -9.20
C ARG A 75 -8.81 -24.26 -10.24
N PHE A 76 -7.90 -23.35 -9.90
CA PHE A 76 -6.87 -22.88 -10.82
C PHE A 76 -5.71 -23.86 -10.92
N LEU A 77 -5.22 -24.37 -9.78
CA LEU A 77 -4.12 -25.35 -9.76
C LEU A 77 -4.43 -26.60 -10.60
N ASN A 78 -5.66 -27.10 -10.55
CA ASN A 78 -6.08 -28.24 -11.36
C ASN A 78 -5.99 -27.96 -12.86
N GLU A 79 -6.22 -26.71 -13.29
CA GLU A 79 -6.08 -26.36 -14.71
C GLU A 79 -4.63 -26.40 -15.17
N LEU A 80 -3.67 -26.02 -14.32
CA LEU A 80 -2.24 -26.18 -14.60
C LEU A 80 -1.82 -27.65 -14.57
N ILE A 81 -2.31 -28.42 -13.60
CA ILE A 81 -2.01 -29.84 -13.45
C ILE A 81 -2.43 -30.63 -14.71
N LYS A 82 -3.61 -30.32 -15.29
CA LYS A 82 -4.08 -30.98 -16.53
C LYS A 82 -3.12 -30.80 -17.71
N VAL A 83 -2.31 -29.74 -17.74
CA VAL A 83 -1.27 -29.52 -18.77
C VAL A 83 -0.12 -30.51 -18.66
N LEU A 84 0.13 -31.04 -17.46
CA LEU A 84 1.23 -31.96 -17.19
C LEU A 84 0.83 -33.43 -17.39
N PHE A 85 -0.42 -33.78 -17.14
CA PHE A 85 -0.89 -35.17 -17.21
C PHE A 85 -1.23 -35.59 -18.66
N PRO A 86 -0.69 -36.72 -19.17
CA PRO A 86 -0.96 -37.21 -20.52
C PRO A 86 -2.45 -37.47 -20.82
N GLU A 87 -3.19 -37.90 -19.81
CA GLU A 87 -4.63 -38.22 -19.84
C GLU A 87 -5.53 -37.00 -20.12
N TYR A 88 -4.97 -35.78 -20.01
CA TYR A 88 -5.66 -34.53 -20.26
C TYR A 88 -4.98 -33.76 -21.42
N TYR A 89 -4.27 -32.68 -21.12
CA TYR A 89 -3.63 -31.83 -22.13
C TYR A 89 -2.15 -32.17 -22.35
N GLY A 90 -1.57 -33.04 -21.51
CA GLY A 90 -0.15 -33.37 -21.57
C GLY A 90 0.29 -34.02 -22.88
N THR A 91 -0.59 -34.69 -23.62
CA THR A 91 -0.22 -35.25 -24.93
C THR A 91 0.02 -34.15 -25.99
N TRP A 92 -0.71 -33.04 -25.89
CA TRP A 92 -0.69 -31.93 -26.85
C TRP A 92 0.28 -30.82 -26.43
N SER A 93 0.59 -30.76 -25.13
CA SER A 93 1.48 -29.75 -24.56
C SER A 93 2.93 -30.12 -24.81
N SER A 94 3.70 -29.16 -25.33
CA SER A 94 5.13 -29.38 -25.56
C SER A 94 5.90 -29.55 -24.25
N GLU A 95 7.07 -30.20 -24.34
CA GLU A 95 7.92 -30.41 -23.15
C GLU A 95 8.37 -29.08 -22.53
N LYS A 96 8.54 -28.05 -23.35
CA LYS A 96 8.90 -26.70 -22.91
C LYS A 96 7.79 -26.07 -22.05
N VAL A 97 6.53 -26.20 -22.47
CA VAL A 97 5.37 -25.72 -21.70
C VAL A 97 5.26 -26.50 -20.38
N LYS A 98 5.38 -27.83 -20.39
CA LYS A 98 5.32 -28.66 -19.18
C LYS A 98 6.42 -28.32 -18.18
N SER A 99 7.65 -28.14 -18.68
CA SER A 99 8.79 -27.73 -17.86
C SER A 99 8.51 -26.39 -17.20
N ARG A 100 7.99 -25.41 -17.96
CA ARG A 100 7.69 -24.08 -17.45
C ARG A 100 6.56 -24.06 -16.41
N VAL A 101 5.49 -24.83 -16.63
CA VAL A 101 4.41 -25.02 -15.65
C VAL A 101 4.95 -25.64 -14.37
N THR A 102 5.82 -26.65 -14.48
CA THR A 102 6.44 -27.32 -13.33
C THR A 102 7.31 -26.35 -12.53
N GLU A 103 8.13 -25.53 -13.21
CA GLU A 103 8.93 -24.47 -12.57
C GLU A 103 8.08 -23.46 -11.82
N ILE A 104 6.96 -23.02 -12.39
CA ILE A 104 6.05 -22.05 -11.77
C ILE A 104 5.37 -22.65 -10.54
N ILE A 105 4.85 -23.87 -10.62
CA ILE A 105 4.23 -24.52 -9.45
C ILE A 105 5.28 -24.73 -8.35
N PHE A 106 6.50 -25.14 -8.71
CA PHE A 106 7.60 -25.30 -7.76
C PHE A 106 7.97 -23.97 -7.10
N SER A 107 8.17 -22.89 -7.86
CA SER A 107 8.51 -21.58 -7.28
C SER A 107 7.44 -21.09 -6.31
N TRP A 108 6.16 -21.34 -6.62
CA TRP A 108 5.06 -21.01 -5.72
C TRP A 108 5.07 -21.79 -4.41
N THR A 109 5.59 -23.03 -4.37
CA THR A 109 5.78 -23.74 -3.09
C THR A 109 6.77 -23.05 -2.17
N VAL A 110 7.71 -22.29 -2.73
CA VAL A 110 8.71 -21.53 -1.99
C VAL A 110 8.23 -20.11 -1.68
N TRP A 111 7.52 -19.46 -2.62
CA TRP A 111 7.00 -18.11 -2.45
C TRP A 111 5.81 -18.03 -1.50
N PHE A 112 4.99 -19.08 -1.49
CA PHE A 112 3.78 -19.17 -0.69
C PHE A 112 3.82 -20.39 0.23
N PRO A 113 4.76 -20.47 1.18
CA PRO A 113 4.91 -21.63 2.08
C PRO A 113 3.67 -21.88 2.95
N GLN A 114 2.87 -20.82 3.17
CA GLN A 114 1.58 -20.88 3.88
C GLN A 114 0.46 -21.53 3.04
N GLU A 115 0.57 -21.54 1.71
CA GLU A 115 -0.47 -22.05 0.82
C GLU A 115 -0.36 -23.57 0.67
N VAL A 116 -0.96 -24.29 1.63
CA VAL A 116 -0.94 -25.76 1.71
C VAL A 116 -1.41 -26.42 0.40
N LYS A 117 -2.38 -25.83 -0.30
CA LYS A 117 -2.93 -26.37 -1.54
C LYS A 117 -1.91 -26.41 -2.68
N ILE A 118 -1.05 -25.40 -2.77
CA ILE A 118 0.03 -25.33 -3.77
C ILE A 118 1.06 -26.42 -3.48
N ARG A 119 1.43 -26.57 -2.21
CA ARG A 119 2.34 -27.63 -1.76
C ARG A 119 1.76 -29.02 -2.07
N ASP A 120 0.50 -29.27 -1.72
CA ASP A 120 -0.15 -30.57 -1.93
C ASP A 120 -0.27 -30.90 -3.43
N ALA A 121 -0.59 -29.91 -4.26
CA ALA A 121 -0.60 -30.04 -5.72
C ALA A 121 0.77 -30.46 -6.27
N TYR A 122 1.84 -29.81 -5.81
CA TYR A 122 3.20 -30.15 -6.24
C TYR A 122 3.64 -31.55 -5.75
N GLN A 123 3.34 -31.89 -4.50
CA GLN A 123 3.64 -33.22 -3.96
C GLN A 123 2.87 -34.34 -4.69
N LEU A 124 1.63 -34.07 -5.12
CA LEU A 124 0.87 -34.99 -5.96
C LEU A 124 1.59 -35.26 -7.29
N LEU A 125 2.11 -34.22 -7.95
CA LEU A 125 2.86 -34.36 -9.19
C LEU A 125 4.13 -35.21 -9.02
N LYS A 126 4.84 -35.05 -7.90
CA LYS A 126 6.00 -35.90 -7.56
C LYS A 126 5.58 -37.35 -7.29
N LYS A 127 4.52 -37.55 -6.51
CA LYS A 127 4.02 -38.89 -6.15
C LYS A 127 3.55 -39.70 -7.38
N GLN A 128 2.96 -39.03 -8.36
CA GLN A 128 2.51 -39.64 -9.62
C GLN A 128 3.64 -39.81 -10.65
N GLY A 129 4.88 -39.41 -10.32
CA GLY A 129 6.03 -39.55 -11.21
C GLY A 129 6.03 -38.59 -12.41
N ILE A 130 5.14 -37.60 -12.43
CA ILE A 130 5.11 -36.54 -13.44
C ILE A 130 6.33 -35.62 -13.29
N VAL A 131 6.69 -35.31 -12.04
CA VAL A 131 7.90 -34.55 -11.68
C VAL A 131 8.89 -35.50 -11.02
N LYS A 132 9.99 -35.81 -11.71
CA LYS A 132 11.01 -36.76 -11.24
C LYS A 132 12.05 -36.11 -10.34
N GLU A 133 12.50 -34.92 -10.72
CA GLU A 133 13.47 -34.11 -9.97
C GLU A 133 12.93 -32.68 -9.84
N ASP A 134 13.26 -32.02 -8.73
CA ASP A 134 12.87 -30.62 -8.54
C ASP A 134 13.65 -29.75 -9.53
N PRO A 135 12.99 -28.79 -10.22
CA PRO A 135 13.63 -27.96 -11.22
C PRO A 135 14.72 -27.08 -10.60
N LYS A 136 15.86 -26.98 -11.27
CA LYS A 136 16.97 -26.07 -10.88
C LYS A 136 16.61 -24.64 -11.25
N VAL A 137 15.70 -24.03 -10.50
CA VAL A 137 15.32 -22.63 -10.68
C VAL A 137 16.43 -21.76 -10.05
N PRO A 138 16.93 -20.70 -10.72
CA PRO A 138 17.88 -19.76 -10.11
C PRO A 138 17.31 -19.15 -8.83
N GLU A 139 18.14 -18.98 -7.79
CA GLU A 139 17.70 -18.43 -6.48
C GLU A 139 16.97 -17.08 -6.61
N ASP A 140 17.40 -16.22 -7.54
CA ASP A 140 16.76 -14.93 -7.85
C ASP A 140 15.31 -15.05 -8.37
N LYS A 141 14.93 -16.21 -8.94
CA LYS A 141 13.56 -16.53 -9.38
C LYS A 141 12.77 -17.31 -8.32
N ILE A 142 13.43 -17.79 -7.26
CA ILE A 142 12.83 -18.54 -6.14
C ILE A 142 12.44 -17.61 -4.98
N LEU A 143 12.97 -16.40 -4.93
CA LEU A 143 12.55 -15.40 -3.95
C LEU A 143 11.39 -14.58 -4.50
N PRO A 144 10.34 -14.29 -3.71
CA PRO A 144 9.31 -13.35 -4.14
C PRO A 144 9.98 -12.02 -4.51
N PRO A 145 9.57 -11.36 -5.61
CA PRO A 145 10.13 -10.07 -5.96
C PRO A 145 10.01 -9.15 -4.75
N PRO A 146 11.06 -8.38 -4.43
CA PRO A 146 10.99 -7.44 -3.32
C PRO A 146 9.74 -6.59 -3.53
N SER A 147 8.89 -6.53 -2.49
CA SER A 147 7.63 -5.80 -2.56
C SER A 147 7.89 -4.44 -3.20
N PRO A 148 7.12 -4.04 -4.24
CA PRO A 148 7.35 -2.77 -4.90
C PRO A 148 7.39 -1.69 -3.82
N ARG A 149 8.52 -0.96 -3.75
CA ARG A 149 8.68 0.11 -2.76
C ARG A 149 7.50 1.07 -2.95
N LEU A 150 6.75 1.31 -1.88
CA LEU A 150 5.73 2.35 -1.87
C LEU A 150 6.40 3.64 -2.38
N GLN A 151 5.92 4.17 -3.51
CA GLN A 151 6.33 5.49 -3.97
C GLN A 151 6.01 6.50 -2.86
N ASN A 152 6.97 7.35 -2.53
CA ASN A 152 6.98 8.24 -1.37
C ASN A 152 7.25 7.51 -0.03
N SER A 153 8.25 6.63 -0.01
CA SER A 153 8.73 6.06 1.24
C SER A 153 9.29 7.16 2.14
N ILE A 154 9.22 7.00 3.46
CA ILE A 154 9.83 7.89 4.45
C ILE A 154 11.34 8.11 4.16
N PHE A 155 11.98 7.15 3.50
CA PHE A 155 13.39 7.21 3.11
C PHE A 155 13.65 7.99 1.82
N ASP A 156 12.62 8.33 1.04
CA ASP A 156 12.73 9.07 -0.22
C ASP A 156 12.56 10.58 -0.04
N THR A 157 12.15 11.02 1.15
CA THR A 157 11.96 12.45 1.50
C THR A 157 13.27 13.24 1.51
N ASP A 158 14.39 12.58 1.75
CA ASP A 158 15.74 13.15 1.75
C ASP A 158 16.59 12.38 0.73
N GLU A 159 16.83 13.00 -0.42
CA GLU A 159 17.50 12.36 -1.56
C GLU A 159 18.94 11.93 -1.22
N GLU A 160 19.62 12.64 -0.32
CA GLU A 160 20.97 12.29 0.13
C GLU A 160 20.94 11.08 1.07
N LYS A 161 20.03 11.06 2.05
CA LYS A 161 19.84 9.90 2.92
C LYS A 161 19.40 8.67 2.13
N SER A 162 18.54 8.83 1.12
CA SER A 162 18.10 7.74 0.23
C SER A 162 19.28 7.13 -0.54
N LYS A 163 20.10 7.98 -1.17
CA LYS A 163 21.30 7.54 -1.91
C LYS A 163 22.33 6.87 -1.00
N LEU A 164 22.56 7.42 0.19
CA LEU A 164 23.47 6.84 1.18
C LEU A 164 22.97 5.48 1.67
N LEU A 165 21.68 5.38 2.01
CA LEU A 165 21.08 4.11 2.44
C LEU A 165 21.18 3.05 1.34
N ALA A 166 20.90 3.41 0.09
CA ALA A 166 21.04 2.50 -1.04
C ALA A 166 22.48 2.03 -1.24
N LYS A 167 23.48 2.89 -1.01
CA LYS A 167 24.90 2.53 -1.08
C LYS A 167 25.29 1.57 0.05
N LEU A 168 24.86 1.84 1.28
CA LEU A 168 25.16 1.01 2.45
C LEU A 168 24.52 -0.38 2.34
N LEU A 169 23.28 -0.46 1.85
CA LEU A 169 22.57 -1.73 1.66
C LEU A 169 23.14 -2.60 0.54
N LYS A 170 23.85 -2.00 -0.43
CA LYS A 170 24.54 -2.74 -1.50
C LYS A 170 25.92 -3.26 -1.09
N SER A 171 26.44 -2.85 0.07
CA SER A 171 27.73 -3.28 0.55
C SER A 171 27.68 -4.69 1.14
N THR A 172 28.76 -5.45 0.97
CA THR A 172 28.95 -6.78 1.58
C THR A 172 29.62 -6.70 2.95
N HIS A 173 30.06 -5.51 3.38
CA HIS A 173 30.74 -5.31 4.66
C HIS A 173 29.74 -5.20 5.82
N ALA A 174 29.99 -5.95 6.89
CA ALA A 174 29.14 -5.97 8.07
C ALA A 174 28.97 -4.58 8.73
N GLU A 175 30.02 -3.74 8.67
CA GLU A 175 30.01 -2.37 9.21
C GLU A 175 29.04 -1.45 8.44
N ASP A 176 29.02 -1.55 7.11
CA ASP A 176 28.11 -0.77 6.26
C ASP A 176 26.66 -1.18 6.48
N LEU A 177 26.41 -2.48 6.63
CA LEU A 177 25.07 -2.99 6.96
C LEU A 177 24.62 -2.53 8.37
N GLN A 178 25.53 -2.44 9.33
CA GLN A 178 25.22 -1.86 10.64
C GLN A 178 24.93 -0.35 10.53
N ALA A 179 25.68 0.39 9.71
CA ALA A 179 25.42 1.80 9.45
C ALA A 179 24.06 2.01 8.78
N ALA A 180 23.68 1.17 7.81
CA ALA A 180 22.35 1.16 7.20
C ALA A 180 21.25 0.97 8.25
N ASN A 181 21.40 -0.02 9.14
CA ASN A 181 20.43 -0.27 10.21
C ASN A 181 20.28 0.91 11.19
N ARG A 182 21.37 1.62 11.49
CA ARG A 182 21.33 2.83 12.33
C ARG A 182 20.62 3.98 11.60
N LEU A 183 20.92 4.17 10.31
CA LEU A 183 20.28 5.19 9.48
C LEU A 183 18.77 4.95 9.37
N ILE A 184 18.36 3.69 9.14
CA ILE A 184 16.95 3.30 9.09
C ILE A 184 16.23 3.67 10.39
N LYS A 185 16.82 3.34 11.55
CA LYS A 185 16.25 3.67 12.85
C LYS A 185 16.14 5.17 13.09
N SER A 186 17.13 5.95 12.68
CA SER A 186 17.12 7.42 12.81
C SER A 186 15.98 8.03 12.00
N VAL A 187 15.88 7.65 10.73
CA VAL A 187 14.86 8.18 9.81
C VAL A 187 13.44 7.82 10.28
N ILE A 188 13.21 6.59 10.76
CA ILE A 188 11.91 6.21 11.33
C ILE A 188 11.57 7.07 12.55
N LYS A 189 12.55 7.31 13.42
CA LYS A 189 12.35 8.12 14.63
C LYS A 189 12.05 9.58 14.28
N GLU A 190 12.81 10.16 13.36
CA GLU A 190 12.62 11.52 12.84
C GLU A 190 11.21 11.69 12.25
N GLU A 191 10.75 10.74 11.44
CA GLU A 191 9.40 10.77 10.86
C GLU A 191 8.30 10.59 11.92
N GLN A 192 8.53 9.73 12.92
CA GLN A 192 7.58 9.57 14.02
C GLN A 192 7.44 10.86 14.85
N GLU A 193 8.55 11.57 15.08
CA GLU A 193 8.54 12.87 15.76
C GLU A 193 7.84 13.95 14.90
N LYS A 194 8.13 13.99 13.60
CA LYS A 194 7.50 14.92 12.66
C LYS A 194 5.99 14.70 12.55
N SER A 195 5.56 13.46 12.34
CA SER A 195 4.14 13.10 12.30
C SER A 195 3.41 13.40 13.61
N ALA A 196 4.06 13.19 14.76
CA ALA A 196 3.50 13.57 16.05
C ALA A 196 3.33 15.10 16.20
N LYS A 197 4.29 15.91 15.73
CA LYS A 197 4.18 17.37 15.70
C LYS A 197 3.02 17.82 14.80
N VAL A 198 2.93 17.28 13.58
CA VAL A 198 1.84 17.59 12.64
C VAL A 198 0.48 17.20 13.23
N SER A 199 0.36 16.01 13.81
CA SER A 199 -0.88 15.56 14.44
C SER A 199 -1.31 16.48 15.59
N ARG A 200 -0.38 16.89 16.47
CA ARG A 200 -0.67 17.85 17.55
C ARG A 200 -1.14 19.20 17.01
N ARG A 201 -0.50 19.71 15.95
CA ARG A 201 -0.86 20.96 15.27
C ARG A 201 -2.27 20.88 14.71
N VAL A 202 -2.53 19.89 13.86
CA VAL A 202 -3.83 19.70 13.19
C VAL A 202 -4.97 19.52 14.20
N ASN A 203 -4.77 18.69 15.23
CA ASN A 203 -5.77 18.48 16.27
C ASN A 203 -6.09 19.78 17.03
N THR A 204 -5.06 20.56 17.38
CA THR A 204 -5.25 21.85 18.07
C THR A 204 -6.00 22.84 17.20
N ILE A 205 -5.62 22.97 15.93
CA ILE A 205 -6.27 23.88 14.97
C ILE A 205 -7.73 23.48 14.74
N SER A 206 -8.01 22.18 14.59
CA SER A 206 -9.38 21.65 14.47
C SER A 206 -10.20 21.98 15.71
N GLU A 207 -9.66 21.73 16.90
CA GLU A 207 -10.32 22.04 18.16
C GLU A 207 -10.63 23.54 18.28
N VAL A 208 -9.69 24.41 17.92
CA VAL A 208 -9.90 25.86 17.87
C VAL A 208 -11.03 26.23 16.91
N SER A 209 -11.03 25.65 15.71
CA SER A 209 -12.06 25.90 14.71
C SER A 209 -13.46 25.50 15.20
N GLU A 210 -13.59 24.32 15.83
CA GLU A 210 -14.86 23.84 16.38
C GLU A 210 -15.36 24.72 17.52
N ASN A 211 -14.48 25.09 18.46
CA ASN A 211 -14.83 25.93 19.60
C ASN A 211 -15.22 27.35 19.16
N VAL A 212 -14.47 27.95 18.23
CA VAL A 212 -14.78 29.27 17.66
C VAL A 212 -16.14 29.24 16.95
N LYS A 213 -16.41 28.23 16.12
CA LYS A 213 -17.68 28.10 15.41
C LYS A 213 -18.86 28.00 16.37
N ARG A 214 -18.78 27.12 17.37
CA ARG A 214 -19.84 26.95 18.37
C ARG A 214 -20.05 28.21 19.22
N MET A 215 -18.96 28.90 19.56
CA MET A 215 -19.02 30.16 20.29
C MET A 215 -19.71 31.24 19.45
N ASP A 216 -19.36 31.39 18.17
CA ASP A 216 -20.01 32.33 17.26
C ASP A 216 -21.52 32.02 17.10
N GLU A 217 -21.91 30.75 16.98
CA GLU A 217 -23.32 30.34 16.90
C GLU A 217 -24.13 30.75 18.14
N LEU A 218 -23.61 30.47 19.34
CA LEU A 218 -24.25 30.86 20.60
C LEU A 218 -24.27 32.38 20.80
N LEU A 219 -23.24 33.09 20.33
CA LEU A 219 -23.19 34.56 20.41
C LEU A 219 -24.19 35.23 19.48
N GLU A 220 -24.43 34.68 18.29
CA GLU A 220 -25.49 35.17 17.40
C GLU A 220 -26.88 34.94 17.99
N ASP A 221 -27.10 33.79 18.62
CA ASP A 221 -28.35 33.52 19.33
C ASP A 221 -28.56 34.46 20.52
N TYR A 222 -27.51 34.78 21.28
CA TYR A 222 -27.55 35.72 22.39
C TYR A 222 -28.00 37.13 21.98
N LYS A 223 -27.63 37.58 20.78
CA LYS A 223 -28.06 38.88 20.24
C LYS A 223 -29.53 38.90 19.83
N ARG A 224 -30.08 37.75 19.41
CA ARG A 224 -31.44 37.62 18.87
C ARG A 224 -32.48 37.32 19.94
N ARG A 225 -32.08 36.59 20.99
CA ARG A 225 -32.94 36.09 22.07
C ARG A 225 -32.14 35.96 23.36
N GLU A 226 -32.82 36.01 24.51
CA GLU A 226 -32.15 35.62 25.76
C GLU A 226 -31.79 34.13 25.71
N LEU A 227 -30.49 33.82 25.86
CA LEU A 227 -30.02 32.43 25.96
C LEU A 227 -30.54 31.75 27.24
N PRO A 228 -30.95 30.47 27.16
CA PRO A 228 -31.17 29.60 28.33
C PRO A 228 -29.93 29.53 29.24
N GLN A 229 -30.13 29.21 30.52
CA GLN A 229 -29.05 29.10 31.50
C GLN A 229 -27.98 28.06 31.08
N SER A 230 -28.39 26.92 30.52
CA SER A 230 -27.48 25.88 29.99
C SER A 230 -26.54 26.40 28.91
N ASP A 231 -27.04 27.29 28.04
CA ASP A 231 -26.29 27.80 26.90
C ASP A 231 -25.33 28.91 27.35
N ARG A 232 -25.69 29.67 28.38
CA ARG A 232 -24.79 30.63 29.04
C ARG A 232 -23.62 29.93 29.74
N GLU A 233 -23.89 28.85 30.47
CA GLU A 233 -22.84 28.02 31.09
C GLU A 233 -21.93 27.39 30.03
N THR A 234 -22.52 26.87 28.94
CA THR A 234 -21.77 26.33 27.80
C THR A 234 -20.88 27.40 27.17
N LEU A 235 -21.42 28.60 26.94
CA LEU A 235 -20.68 29.71 26.35
C LEU A 235 -19.51 30.18 27.25
N GLN A 236 -19.72 30.24 28.58
CA GLN A 236 -18.65 30.56 29.53
C GLN A 236 -17.55 29.49 29.55
N SER A 237 -17.93 28.21 29.49
CA SER A 237 -17.00 27.08 29.38
C SER A 237 -16.19 27.15 28.07
N LEU A 238 -16.84 27.46 26.94
CA LEU A 238 -16.18 27.67 25.65
C LEU A 238 -15.18 28.83 25.72
N PHE A 239 -15.54 29.95 26.34
CA PHE A 239 -14.63 31.08 26.52
C PHE A 239 -13.37 30.68 27.30
N GLN A 240 -13.51 29.99 28.43
CA GLN A 240 -12.38 29.51 29.23
C GLN A 240 -11.51 28.51 28.44
N ARG A 241 -12.12 27.64 27.63
CA ARG A 241 -11.41 26.70 26.77
C ARG A 241 -10.64 27.43 25.66
N CYS A 242 -11.25 28.40 25.02
CA CYS A 242 -10.62 29.25 24.01
C CYS A 242 -9.42 30.04 24.58
N GLU A 243 -9.49 30.56 25.80
CA GLU A 243 -8.33 31.21 26.45
C GLU A 243 -7.17 30.24 26.66
N LYS A 244 -7.43 28.99 27.09
CA LYS A 244 -6.40 27.95 27.23
C LYS A 244 -5.79 27.56 25.88
N LEU A 245 -6.63 27.40 24.86
CA LEU A 245 -6.20 27.07 23.49
C LEU A 245 -5.33 28.18 22.89
N ARG A 246 -5.60 29.46 23.21
CA ARG A 246 -4.77 30.58 22.77
C ARG A 246 -3.33 30.46 23.30
N THR A 247 -3.16 30.12 24.58
CA THR A 247 -1.83 29.89 25.17
C THR A 247 -1.13 28.70 24.52
N LEU A 248 -1.88 27.64 24.18
CA LEU A 248 -1.34 26.45 23.53
C LEU A 248 -0.92 26.75 22.09
N LEU A 249 -1.74 27.46 21.30
CA LEU A 249 -1.38 27.90 19.95
C LEU A 249 -0.13 28.78 19.93
N PHE A 250 -0.01 29.71 20.89
CA PHE A 250 1.19 30.56 21.00
C PHE A 250 2.44 29.72 21.27
N ARG A 251 2.34 28.72 22.16
CA ARG A 251 3.44 27.80 22.43
C ARG A 251 3.81 26.99 21.18
N LEU A 252 2.82 26.41 20.50
CA LEU A 252 3.06 25.65 19.28
C LEU A 252 3.70 26.50 18.18
N ALA A 253 3.25 27.75 18.01
CA ALA A 253 3.86 28.68 17.06
C ALA A 253 5.31 29.01 17.42
N SER A 254 5.60 29.18 18.72
CA SER A 254 6.98 29.44 19.20
C SER A 254 7.91 28.24 19.03
N GLU A 255 7.37 27.02 19.10
CA GLU A 255 8.10 25.76 18.91
C GLU A 255 8.29 25.40 17.41
N THR A 256 7.55 26.06 16.51
CA THR A 256 7.58 25.81 15.07
C THR A 256 8.51 26.84 14.40
N VAL A 257 9.78 26.45 14.20
CA VAL A 257 10.84 27.34 13.66
C VAL A 257 11.27 26.92 12.25
N ASP A 258 10.99 25.67 11.88
CA ASP A 258 11.47 24.97 10.69
C ASP A 258 10.41 24.79 9.59
N ASP A 259 9.19 25.31 9.79
CA ASP A 259 8.05 25.11 8.90
C ASP A 259 7.17 26.39 8.85
N ASP A 260 7.43 27.25 7.86
CA ASP A 260 6.74 28.54 7.69
C ASP A 260 5.24 28.38 7.40
N GLU A 261 4.86 27.32 6.68
CA GLU A 261 3.46 27.04 6.34
C GLU A 261 2.69 26.62 7.60
N ALA A 262 3.26 25.74 8.40
CA ALA A 262 2.74 25.38 9.71
C ALA A 262 2.60 26.57 10.66
N LEU A 263 3.60 27.44 10.66
CA LEU A 263 3.57 28.65 11.47
C LEU A 263 2.43 29.56 11.03
N ALA A 264 2.24 29.77 9.72
CA ALA A 264 1.13 30.54 9.17
C ALA A 264 -0.24 29.97 9.57
N GLU A 265 -0.42 28.64 9.50
CA GLU A 265 -1.65 27.97 9.94
C GLU A 265 -1.95 28.24 11.42
N LEU A 266 -0.94 28.12 12.29
CA LEU A 266 -1.06 28.35 13.73
C LEU A 266 -1.41 29.80 14.06
N LEU A 267 -0.78 30.76 13.37
CA LEU A 267 -1.08 32.18 13.53
C LEU A 267 -2.49 32.51 13.05
N GLN A 268 -2.91 31.98 11.90
CA GLN A 268 -4.27 32.17 11.40
C GLN A 268 -5.32 31.60 12.36
N ALA A 269 -5.08 30.42 12.94
CA ALA A 269 -5.97 29.84 13.95
C ALA A 269 -6.02 30.72 15.21
N ASN A 270 -4.89 31.29 15.63
CA ASN A 270 -4.79 32.20 16.76
C ASN A 270 -5.60 33.48 16.51
N ASP A 271 -5.47 34.09 15.33
CA ASP A 271 -6.21 35.30 14.97
C ASP A 271 -7.73 35.08 15.00
N ARG A 272 -8.21 33.96 14.45
CA ARG A 272 -9.62 33.57 14.50
C ARG A 272 -10.11 33.43 15.94
N LEU A 273 -9.33 32.77 16.79
CA LEU A 273 -9.63 32.57 18.20
C LEU A 273 -9.68 33.90 18.96
N VAL A 274 -8.72 34.79 18.73
CA VAL A 274 -8.67 36.12 19.34
C VAL A 274 -9.85 36.98 18.92
N GLN A 275 -10.23 36.95 17.64
CA GLN A 275 -11.41 37.63 17.14
C GLN A 275 -12.68 37.13 17.84
N ALA A 276 -12.83 35.81 17.97
CA ALA A 276 -13.99 35.21 18.62
C ALA A 276 -14.07 35.54 20.12
N LEU A 277 -12.94 35.49 20.84
CA LEU A 277 -12.84 35.95 22.24
C LEU A 277 -13.20 37.44 22.38
N GLY A 278 -12.76 38.26 21.42
CA GLY A 278 -13.11 39.68 21.36
C GLY A 278 -14.61 39.92 21.14
N ARG A 279 -15.27 39.12 20.30
CA ARG A 279 -16.72 39.16 20.11
C ARG A 279 -17.46 38.82 21.40
N TYR A 280 -17.06 37.73 22.07
CA TYR A 280 -17.64 37.32 23.35
C TYR A 280 -17.61 38.47 24.39
N ARG A 281 -16.44 39.09 24.57
CA ARG A 281 -16.27 40.20 25.53
C ARG A 281 -17.15 41.41 25.21
N LYS A 282 -17.40 41.69 23.92
CA LYS A 282 -18.25 42.79 23.47
C LYS A 282 -19.74 42.52 23.68
N THR A 283 -20.19 41.27 23.52
CA THR A 283 -21.62 40.92 23.58
C THR A 283 -22.09 40.54 24.97
N VAL A 284 -21.29 39.79 25.72
CA VAL A 284 -21.66 39.27 27.05
C VAL A 284 -21.14 40.18 28.17
N GLY A 285 -20.16 41.05 27.88
CA GLY A 285 -19.39 41.77 28.88
C GLY A 285 -18.22 40.93 29.41
N SER A 286 -17.21 41.57 29.98
CA SER A 286 -16.18 40.82 30.71
C SER A 286 -16.84 40.09 31.89
N PRO A 287 -16.47 38.83 32.19
CA PRO A 287 -16.73 38.28 33.52
C PRO A 287 -16.06 39.16 34.60
#